data_AF-A0A2H9PJK3-F1
#
_entry.id   AF-A0A2H9PJK3-F1
#
_cell.length_a   1.000
_cell.length_b   1.000
_cell.length_c   1.000
_cell.angle_alpha   90.00
_cell.angle_beta   90.00
_cell.angle_gamma   90.00
#
_symmetry.space_group_name_H-M   'P 1'
#
loop_
_entity.id
_entity.type
_entity.pdbx_description
1 polymer ?
#
loop_
_entity_poly.entity_id
_entity_poly.type
_entity_poly.pdbx_seq_one_letter_code
_entity_poly.pdbx_strand_id
1 'polypeptide(L)'
;MKQKIARKHKFKDKRLFLNYAMPCIAERVRRGEFTEEEFLKYCEDLAEGKEVSDEEMHKLFPVAMNFIPESAKKLDKIKDDEIAVDRDVIRQYFWHDHDSVVKSRMNPERQDYCLILPGKVKEVHGKEGLVETPKGERQISLAFLKEKNLLNKHVAIHYYHACEVISEDEFNKLWGLKNG
;
A
#
# COMPACT_ATOMS: atom_id res chain seq x y z
N MET A 1 -30.57 3.57 15.74
CA MET A 1 -29.31 3.73 14.98
C MET A 1 -28.24 4.18 15.97
N LYS A 2 -27.26 3.33 16.34
CA LYS A 2 -26.15 3.77 17.20
C LYS A 2 -25.28 4.71 16.36
N GLN A 3 -25.08 5.95 16.81
CA GLN A 3 -24.08 6.85 16.22
C GLN A 3 -22.75 6.10 16.21
N LYS A 4 -22.18 5.87 15.03
CA LYS A 4 -20.78 5.41 14.92
C LYS A 4 -19.94 6.54 15.48
N ILE A 5 -19.40 6.36 16.68
CA ILE A 5 -18.32 7.20 17.18
C ILE A 5 -17.23 7.13 16.11
N ALA A 6 -16.89 8.29 15.52
CA ALA A 6 -15.83 8.37 14.53
C ALA A 6 -14.53 8.02 15.25
N ARG A 7 -14.05 6.80 15.06
CA ARG A 7 -12.78 6.35 15.65
C ARG A 7 -11.65 7.19 15.06
N LYS A 8 -10.73 7.64 15.91
CA LYS A 8 -9.58 8.42 15.50
C LYS A 8 -8.46 7.46 15.06
N HIS A 9 -8.09 7.49 13.79
CA HIS A 9 -6.92 6.76 13.31
C HIS A 9 -5.64 7.47 13.77
N LYS A 10 -4.70 6.70 14.31
CA LYS A 10 -3.41 7.21 14.79
C LYS A 10 -2.30 6.48 14.07
N PHE A 11 -1.84 7.05 12.96
CA PHE A 11 -0.80 6.47 12.14
C PHE A 11 0.55 6.52 12.84
N LYS A 12 1.19 5.35 12.99
CA LYS A 12 2.55 5.22 13.53
C LYS A 12 3.60 5.19 12.41
N ASP A 13 3.21 4.77 11.21
CA ASP A 13 4.07 4.75 10.02
C ASP A 13 3.29 5.25 8.79
N LYS A 14 3.05 6.57 8.73
CA LYS A 14 2.34 7.21 7.62
C LYS A 14 3.02 6.94 6.28
N ARG A 15 4.35 6.94 6.27
CA ARG A 15 5.13 6.71 5.06
C ARG A 15 4.89 5.33 4.49
N LEU A 16 4.91 4.28 5.32
CA LEU A 16 4.60 2.93 4.85
C LEU A 16 3.18 2.86 4.28
N PHE A 17 2.20 3.42 4.97
CA PHE A 17 0.83 3.45 4.47
C PHE A 17 0.77 4.14 3.09
N LEU A 18 1.43 5.29 2.93
CA LEU A 18 1.44 6.05 1.68
C LEU A 18 2.19 5.33 0.55
N ASN A 19 3.28 4.63 0.84
CA ASN A 19 3.95 3.78 -0.14
C ASN A 19 3.00 2.73 -0.74
N TYR A 20 2.08 2.20 0.08
CA TYR A 20 1.02 1.31 -0.40
C TYR A 20 -0.15 2.04 -1.05
N ALA A 21 -0.55 3.21 -0.57
CA ALA A 21 -1.78 3.87 -1.00
C ALA A 21 -1.61 4.76 -2.24
N MET A 22 -0.45 5.41 -2.42
CA MET A 22 -0.17 6.34 -3.53
C MET A 22 -0.31 5.74 -4.93
N PRO A 23 0.07 4.45 -5.19
CA PRO A 23 -0.21 3.81 -6.46
C PRO A 23 -1.69 3.88 -6.90
N CYS A 24 -2.64 3.88 -5.96
CA CYS A 24 -4.06 4.06 -6.27
C CYS A 24 -4.39 5.48 -6.77
N ILE A 25 -3.67 6.50 -6.29
CA ILE A 25 -3.88 7.89 -6.76
C ILE A 25 -3.32 8.03 -8.17
N ALA A 26 -2.14 7.46 -8.46
CA ALA A 26 -1.60 7.45 -9.83
C ALA A 26 -2.61 6.85 -10.83
N GLU A 27 -3.29 5.78 -10.44
CA GLU A 27 -4.35 5.18 -11.25
C GLU A 27 -5.60 6.07 -11.37
N ARG A 28 -5.94 6.86 -10.35
CA ARG A 28 -7.02 7.88 -10.42
C ARG A 28 -6.65 9.03 -11.36
N VAL A 29 -5.38 9.46 -11.39
CA VAL A 29 -4.87 10.43 -12.38
C VAL A 29 -5.06 9.89 -13.79
N ARG A 30 -4.64 8.65 -14.04
CA ARG A 30 -4.81 7.99 -15.35
C ARG A 30 -6.27 7.92 -15.81
N ARG A 31 -7.22 7.91 -14.87
CA ARG A 31 -8.67 7.92 -15.15
C ARG A 31 -9.28 9.31 -15.28
N GLY A 32 -8.52 10.38 -15.03
CA GLY A 32 -9.02 11.75 -15.00
C GLY A 32 -9.85 12.09 -13.75
N GLU A 33 -9.78 11.27 -12.71
CA GLU A 33 -10.45 11.50 -11.41
C GLU A 33 -9.61 12.37 -10.45
N PHE A 34 -8.39 12.68 -10.86
CA PHE A 34 -7.39 13.44 -10.11
C PHE A 34 -6.45 14.12 -11.11
N THR A 35 -5.98 15.33 -10.81
CA THR A 35 -5.05 16.00 -11.74
C THR A 35 -3.62 15.51 -11.54
N GLU A 36 -2.83 15.53 -12.61
CA GLU A 36 -1.40 15.19 -12.53
C GLU A 36 -0.65 16.17 -11.64
N GLU A 37 -0.97 17.47 -11.70
CA GLU A 37 -0.39 18.52 -10.86
C GLU A 37 -0.62 18.24 -9.36
N GLU A 38 -1.85 17.90 -8.96
CA GLU A 38 -2.13 17.54 -7.57
C GLU A 38 -1.34 16.30 -7.14
N PHE A 39 -1.27 15.28 -7.99
CA PHE A 39 -0.54 14.05 -7.67
C PHE A 39 0.97 14.28 -7.54
N LEU A 40 1.56 15.06 -8.44
CA LEU A 40 2.98 15.42 -8.39
C LEU A 40 3.29 16.21 -7.12
N LYS A 41 2.44 17.15 -6.74
CA LYS A 41 2.58 17.87 -5.47
C LYS A 41 2.61 16.93 -4.26
N TYR A 42 1.73 15.94 -4.20
CA TYR A 42 1.77 14.95 -3.11
C TYR A 42 3.05 14.10 -3.15
N CYS A 43 3.51 13.72 -4.34
CA CYS A 43 4.77 12.99 -4.49
C CYS A 43 5.97 13.82 -4.01
N GLU A 44 6.01 15.11 -4.35
CA GLU A 44 7.05 16.06 -3.91
C GLU A 44 7.00 16.27 -2.40
N ASP A 45 5.82 16.56 -1.85
CA ASP A 45 5.64 16.74 -0.41
C ASP A 45 6.11 15.49 0.36
N LEU A 46 5.82 14.29 -0.15
CA LEU A 46 6.29 13.03 0.45
C LEU A 46 7.79 12.79 0.28
N ALA A 47 8.36 13.19 -0.85
CA ALA A 47 9.80 13.09 -1.11
C ALA A 47 10.59 14.03 -0.18
N GLU A 48 10.06 15.23 0.07
CA GLU A 48 10.59 16.23 1.00
C GLU A 48 10.35 15.88 2.48
N GLY A 49 9.59 14.82 2.74
CA GLY A 49 9.30 14.34 4.10
C GLY A 49 8.27 15.21 4.83
N LYS A 50 7.48 16.01 4.11
CA LYS A 50 6.33 16.70 4.71
C LYS A 50 5.33 15.67 5.23
N GLU A 51 4.79 15.94 6.41
CA GLU A 51 3.80 15.07 7.01
C GLU A 51 2.41 15.36 6.45
N VAL A 52 1.74 14.32 5.96
CA VAL A 52 0.31 14.38 5.59
C VAL A 52 -0.52 14.29 6.87
N SER A 53 -1.44 15.23 7.07
CA SER A 53 -2.33 15.25 8.24
C SER A 53 -3.28 14.05 8.25
N ASP A 54 -3.78 13.63 9.41
CA ASP A 54 -4.71 12.50 9.49
C ASP A 54 -6.03 12.81 8.77
N GLU A 55 -6.48 14.07 8.80
CA GLU A 55 -7.64 14.57 8.06
C GLU A 55 -7.44 14.44 6.55
N GLU A 56 -6.23 14.75 6.06
CA GLU A 56 -5.89 14.64 4.64
C GLU A 56 -5.76 13.18 4.20
N MET A 57 -5.21 12.31 5.05
CA MET A 57 -5.25 10.85 4.83
C MET A 57 -6.69 10.34 4.65
N HIS A 58 -7.62 10.82 5.46
CA HIS A 58 -9.04 10.48 5.36
C HIS A 58 -9.68 10.98 4.07
N LYS A 59 -9.32 12.19 3.62
CA LYS A 59 -9.82 12.78 2.38
C LYS A 59 -9.29 12.04 1.15
N LEU A 60 -8.01 11.69 1.14
CA LEU A 60 -7.35 11.06 0.00
C LEU A 60 -7.70 9.57 -0.13
N PHE A 61 -7.83 8.86 1.00
CA PHE A 61 -8.00 7.41 1.04
C PHE A 61 -9.24 6.97 1.83
N PRO A 62 -10.45 7.47 1.49
CA PRO A 62 -11.66 7.22 2.27
C PRO A 62 -12.04 5.74 2.31
N VAL A 63 -11.74 4.98 1.25
CA VAL A 63 -11.97 3.53 1.23
C VAL A 63 -11.10 2.85 2.27
N ALA A 64 -9.79 3.09 2.27
CA ALA A 64 -8.88 2.48 3.24
C ALA A 64 -9.28 2.85 4.67
N MET A 65 -9.62 4.11 4.96
CA MET A 65 -10.05 4.52 6.30
C MET A 65 -11.33 3.83 6.80
N ASN A 66 -12.18 3.33 5.89
CA ASN A 66 -13.36 2.58 6.27
C ASN A 66 -13.06 1.11 6.62
N PHE A 67 -11.98 0.55 6.08
CA PHE A 67 -11.63 -0.88 6.23
C PHE A 67 -10.49 -1.14 7.23
N ILE A 68 -9.57 -0.19 7.44
CA ILE A 68 -8.53 -0.27 8.47
C ILE A 68 -9.07 -0.63 9.86
N PRO A 69 -10.23 -0.12 10.33
CA PRO A 69 -10.77 -0.51 11.62
C PRO A 69 -11.00 -2.02 11.77
N GLU A 70 -11.38 -2.73 10.70
CA GLU A 70 -11.58 -4.18 10.76
C GLU A 70 -10.25 -4.92 10.84
N SER A 71 -9.23 -4.47 10.10
CA SER A 71 -7.86 -5.01 10.20
C SER A 71 -7.25 -4.78 11.58
N ALA A 72 -7.41 -3.58 12.14
CA ALA A 72 -6.94 -3.26 13.48
C ALA A 72 -7.66 -4.07 14.57
N LYS A 73 -8.96 -4.33 14.40
CA LYS A 73 -9.74 -5.18 15.33
C LYS A 73 -9.21 -6.61 15.38
N LYS A 74 -8.80 -7.20 14.25
CA LYS A 74 -8.23 -8.56 14.20
C LYS A 74 -6.90 -8.69 14.95
N LEU A 75 -6.22 -7.58 15.17
CA LEU A 75 -4.90 -7.51 15.82
C LEU A 75 -4.96 -6.90 17.23
N ASP A 76 -6.17 -6.68 17.77
CA ASP A 76 -6.39 -6.03 19.06
C ASP A 76 -5.72 -4.64 19.17
N LYS A 77 -5.68 -3.88 18.06
CA LYS A 77 -5.07 -2.54 17.96
C LYS A 77 -6.06 -1.39 18.14
N ILE A 78 -7.23 -1.67 18.69
CA ILE A 78 -8.26 -0.69 19.02
C ILE A 78 -8.30 -0.54 20.53
N LYS A 79 -8.09 0.68 21.01
CA LYS A 79 -8.20 1.02 22.44
C LYS A 79 -9.08 2.25 22.57
N ASP A 80 -10.13 2.13 23.39
CA ASP A 80 -11.14 3.18 23.57
C ASP A 80 -11.73 3.63 22.22
N ASP A 81 -11.53 4.88 21.83
CA ASP A 81 -11.92 5.48 20.55
C ASP A 81 -10.75 5.68 19.56
N GLU A 82 -9.54 5.23 19.91
CA GLU A 82 -8.35 5.31 19.06
C GLU A 82 -8.06 3.98 18.35
N ILE A 83 -7.70 4.07 17.07
CA ILE A 83 -7.16 2.96 16.28
C ILE A 83 -5.67 3.21 16.06
N ALA A 84 -4.81 2.35 16.62
CA ALA A 84 -3.39 2.41 16.31
C ALA A 84 -3.15 1.81 14.93
N VAL A 85 -2.71 2.62 13.97
CA VAL A 85 -2.38 2.18 12.61
C VAL A 85 -0.86 2.07 12.48
N ASP A 86 -0.35 0.93 12.92
CA ASP A 86 1.07 0.57 12.81
C ASP A 86 1.34 -0.35 11.62
N ARG A 87 2.59 -0.79 11.46
CA ARG A 87 3.04 -1.64 10.36
C ARG A 87 2.20 -2.92 10.23
N ASP A 88 1.84 -3.54 11.35
CA ASP A 88 1.10 -4.79 11.35
C ASP A 88 -0.32 -4.57 10.83
N VAL A 89 -0.99 -3.48 11.27
CA VAL A 89 -2.32 -3.10 10.76
C VAL A 89 -2.28 -2.74 9.28
N ILE A 90 -1.26 -1.98 8.84
CA ILE A 90 -1.09 -1.59 7.44
C ILE A 90 -0.95 -2.84 6.57
N ARG A 91 -0.08 -3.78 6.96
CA ARG A 91 0.12 -5.04 6.23
C ARG A 91 -1.10 -5.93 6.29
N GLN A 92 -1.76 -6.06 7.44
CA GLN A 92 -3.01 -6.82 7.55
C GLN A 92 -4.07 -6.30 6.58
N TYR A 93 -4.20 -4.98 6.46
CA TYR A 93 -5.08 -4.38 5.47
C TYR A 93 -4.61 -4.69 4.05
N PHE A 94 -3.42 -4.23 3.64
CA PHE A 94 -3.00 -4.29 2.23
C PHE A 94 -2.72 -5.71 1.73
N TRP A 95 -2.14 -6.59 2.55
CA TRP A 95 -1.76 -7.94 2.12
C TRP A 95 -2.93 -8.91 2.10
N HIS A 96 -3.97 -8.67 2.92
CA HIS A 96 -5.06 -9.62 3.11
C HIS A 96 -6.44 -9.00 2.90
N ASP A 97 -6.82 -8.04 3.74
CA ASP A 97 -8.21 -7.57 3.77
C ASP A 97 -8.56 -6.79 2.50
N HIS A 98 -7.57 -6.10 1.91
CA HIS A 98 -7.68 -5.35 0.67
C HIS A 98 -8.09 -6.23 -0.50
N ASP A 99 -7.67 -7.49 -0.55
CA ASP A 99 -8.06 -8.41 -1.62
C ASP A 99 -9.58 -8.55 -1.72
N SER A 100 -10.28 -8.62 -0.57
CA SER A 100 -11.73 -8.72 -0.54
C SER A 100 -12.42 -7.45 -1.07
N VAL A 101 -11.81 -6.29 -0.80
CA VAL A 101 -12.30 -4.99 -1.27
C VAL A 101 -12.11 -4.85 -2.78
N VAL A 102 -10.93 -5.23 -3.27
CA VAL A 102 -10.59 -5.23 -4.70
C VAL A 102 -11.52 -6.18 -5.47
N LYS A 103 -11.66 -7.42 -4.99
CA LYS A 103 -12.50 -8.45 -5.64
C LYS A 103 -13.98 -8.07 -5.70
N SER A 104 -14.49 -7.34 -4.70
CA SER A 104 -15.91 -6.94 -4.65
C SER A 104 -16.24 -5.63 -5.36
N ARG A 105 -15.25 -4.74 -5.57
CA ARG A 105 -15.49 -3.37 -6.07
C ARG A 105 -14.85 -3.06 -7.42
N MET A 106 -13.86 -3.82 -7.86
CA MET A 106 -13.10 -3.51 -9.08
C MET A 106 -13.40 -4.47 -10.21
N ASN A 107 -13.30 -3.97 -11.45
CA ASN A 107 -13.35 -4.80 -12.65
C ASN A 107 -12.27 -5.90 -12.58
N PRO A 108 -12.62 -7.20 -12.76
CA PRO A 108 -11.69 -8.33 -12.74
C PRO A 108 -10.38 -8.11 -13.50
N GLU A 109 -10.42 -7.49 -14.68
CA GLU A 109 -9.25 -7.22 -15.52
C GLU A 109 -8.23 -6.28 -14.85
N ARG A 110 -8.66 -5.51 -13.86
CA ARG A 110 -7.83 -4.53 -13.14
C ARG A 110 -7.49 -4.97 -11.72
N GLN A 111 -8.12 -6.02 -11.20
CA GLN A 111 -7.91 -6.48 -9.83
C GLN A 111 -6.43 -6.84 -9.62
N ASP A 112 -5.85 -7.54 -10.59
CA ASP A 112 -4.48 -8.05 -10.56
C ASP A 112 -3.38 -7.01 -10.34
N TYR A 113 -3.64 -5.75 -10.69
CA TYR A 113 -2.70 -4.65 -10.45
C TYR A 113 -2.87 -4.03 -9.06
N CYS A 114 -4.07 -4.11 -8.49
CA CYS A 114 -4.39 -3.57 -7.17
C CYS A 114 -4.08 -4.56 -6.03
N LEU A 115 -3.94 -5.85 -6.35
CA LEU A 115 -3.50 -6.85 -5.37
C LEU A 115 -2.02 -6.65 -5.05
N ILE A 116 -1.67 -6.79 -3.77
CA ILE A 116 -0.26 -6.77 -3.37
C ILE A 116 0.39 -8.08 -3.76
N LEU A 117 1.50 -8.00 -4.47
CA LEU A 117 2.30 -9.16 -4.86
C LEU A 117 3.67 -9.13 -4.17
N PRO A 118 4.18 -10.28 -3.70
CA PRO A 118 5.58 -10.39 -3.36
C PRO A 118 6.41 -10.40 -4.64
N GLY A 119 7.64 -9.91 -4.56
CA GLY A 119 8.59 -10.09 -5.64
C GLY A 119 10.04 -10.06 -5.21
N LYS A 120 10.88 -10.70 -6.00
CA LYS A 120 12.34 -10.74 -5.82
C LYS A 120 13.02 -9.87 -6.87
N VAL A 121 13.82 -8.91 -6.42
CA VAL A 121 14.52 -7.98 -7.31
C VAL A 121 15.67 -8.69 -8.02
N LYS A 122 15.57 -8.79 -9.35
CA LYS A 122 16.54 -9.47 -10.22
C LYS A 122 17.54 -8.50 -10.83
N GLU A 123 17.08 -7.31 -11.18
CA GLU A 123 17.88 -6.24 -11.77
C GLU A 123 17.49 -4.88 -11.21
N VAL A 124 18.44 -3.94 -11.18
CA VAL A 124 18.23 -2.56 -10.74
C VAL A 124 18.89 -1.61 -11.74
N HIS A 125 18.07 -0.73 -12.33
CA HIS A 125 18.49 0.28 -13.29
C HIS A 125 18.00 1.66 -12.81
N GLY A 126 18.80 2.30 -11.95
CA GLY A 126 18.43 3.59 -11.35
C GLY A 126 17.26 3.44 -10.38
N LYS A 127 16.10 4.04 -10.71
CA LYS A 127 14.86 3.95 -9.92
C LYS A 127 13.91 2.86 -10.42
N GLU A 128 14.29 2.09 -11.42
CA GLU A 128 13.50 0.98 -11.96
C GLU A 128 14.18 -0.35 -11.66
N GLY A 129 13.39 -1.42 -11.57
CA GLY A 129 13.91 -2.77 -11.37
C GLY A 129 13.08 -3.83 -12.07
N LEU A 130 13.73 -4.92 -12.48
CA LEU A 130 13.07 -6.13 -12.93
C LEU A 130 12.83 -7.03 -11.73
N VAL A 131 11.59 -7.43 -11.51
CA VAL A 131 11.19 -8.18 -10.32
C VAL A 131 10.41 -9.42 -10.70
N GLU A 132 10.85 -10.56 -10.15
CA GLU A 132 10.19 -11.86 -10.28
C GLU A 132 9.03 -11.96 -9.30
N THR A 133 7.82 -12.19 -9.79
CA THR A 133 6.58 -12.29 -8.99
C THR A 133 5.89 -13.64 -9.24
N PRO A 134 4.87 -14.04 -8.43
CA PRO A 134 4.07 -15.23 -8.72
C PRO A 134 3.39 -15.20 -10.10
N LYS A 135 3.23 -14.01 -10.69
CA LYS A 135 2.57 -13.80 -11.99
C LYS A 135 3.57 -13.56 -13.13
N GLY A 136 4.83 -13.94 -12.94
CA GLY A 136 5.92 -13.69 -13.88
C GLY A 136 6.73 -12.44 -13.55
N GLU A 137 7.65 -12.10 -14.44
CA GLU A 137 8.54 -10.95 -14.27
C GLU A 137 7.86 -9.64 -14.65
N ARG A 138 8.16 -8.56 -13.92
CA ARG A 138 7.63 -7.23 -14.17
C ARG A 138 8.68 -6.16 -13.93
N GLN A 139 8.69 -5.14 -14.80
CA GLN A 139 9.34 -3.87 -14.47
C GLN A 139 8.51 -3.11 -13.46
N ILE A 140 9.16 -2.64 -12.40
CA ILE A 140 8.53 -1.81 -11.38
C ILE A 140 9.43 -0.64 -11.01
N SER A 141 8.80 0.44 -10.55
CA SER A 141 9.49 1.55 -9.93
C SER A 141 9.86 1.21 -8.49
N LEU A 142 11.12 1.47 -8.16
CA LEU A 142 11.74 1.33 -6.84
C LEU A 142 11.77 2.69 -6.10
N ALA A 143 11.20 3.74 -6.69
CA ALA A 143 11.32 5.12 -6.22
C ALA A 143 10.81 5.37 -4.78
N PHE A 144 9.89 4.54 -4.28
CA PHE A 144 9.35 4.66 -2.92
C PHE A 144 10.24 4.03 -1.84
N LEU A 145 11.21 3.21 -2.24
CA LEU A 145 12.14 2.56 -1.31
C LEU A 145 13.28 3.52 -0.96
N LYS A 146 13.56 3.68 0.33
CA LYS A 146 14.73 4.44 0.81
C LYS A 146 16.05 3.70 0.59
N GLU A 147 15.98 2.38 0.44
CA GLU A 147 17.15 1.52 0.45
C GLU A 147 17.83 1.50 -0.92
N LYS A 148 19.17 1.62 -0.95
CA LYS A 148 19.93 1.76 -2.20
C LYS A 148 20.35 0.43 -2.82
N ASN A 149 20.71 -0.56 -1.99
CA ASN A 149 21.11 -1.88 -2.47
C ASN A 149 19.91 -2.82 -2.43
N LEU A 150 19.21 -2.91 -3.55
CA LEU A 150 17.97 -3.68 -3.68
C LEU A 150 18.13 -5.01 -4.41
N LEU A 151 19.29 -5.27 -5.03
CA LEU A 151 19.54 -6.49 -5.77
C LEU A 151 19.36 -7.73 -4.86
N ASN A 152 18.64 -8.74 -5.36
CA ASN A 152 18.27 -9.97 -4.65
C ASN A 152 17.37 -9.81 -3.43
N LYS A 153 16.90 -8.60 -3.10
CA LYS A 153 15.97 -8.39 -1.99
C LYS A 153 14.55 -8.77 -2.37
N HIS A 154 13.77 -9.05 -1.33
CA HIS A 154 12.34 -9.27 -1.45
C HIS A 154 11.59 -7.96 -1.20
N VAL A 155 10.57 -7.70 -1.99
CA VAL A 155 9.73 -6.51 -1.92
C VAL A 155 8.26 -6.87 -1.98
N ALA A 156 7.42 -6.03 -1.38
CA ALA A 156 5.98 -6.03 -1.63
C ALA A 156 5.67 -4.99 -2.70
N ILE A 157 4.84 -5.37 -3.68
CA ILE A 157 4.56 -4.60 -4.88
C ILE A 157 3.07 -4.26 -4.93
N HIS A 158 2.75 -3.02 -5.28
CA HIS A 158 1.40 -2.59 -5.61
C HIS A 158 1.40 -1.88 -6.95
N TYR A 159 0.55 -2.30 -7.88
CA TYR A 159 0.61 -1.90 -9.28
C TYR A 159 2.03 -2.14 -9.86
N TYR A 160 2.70 -1.05 -10.23
CA TYR A 160 4.03 -1.02 -10.81
C TYR A 160 5.06 -0.41 -9.85
N HIS A 161 4.82 -0.45 -8.53
CA HIS A 161 5.68 0.19 -7.53
C HIS A 161 6.05 -0.79 -6.42
N ALA A 162 7.31 -0.80 -6.01
CA ALA A 162 7.74 -1.44 -4.78
C ALA A 162 7.38 -0.56 -3.57
N CYS A 163 6.57 -1.10 -2.66
CA CYS A 163 6.06 -0.37 -1.49
C CYS A 163 6.99 -0.48 -0.28
N GLU A 164 7.54 -1.67 -0.05
CA GLU A 164 8.49 -1.92 1.03
C GLU A 164 9.43 -3.08 0.71
N VAL A 165 10.60 -3.08 1.34
CA VAL A 165 11.47 -4.25 1.43
C VAL A 165 10.95 -5.14 2.55
N ILE A 166 10.81 -6.42 2.27
CA ILE A 166 10.30 -7.42 3.21
C ILE A 166 11.36 -8.49 3.47
N SER A 167 11.26 -9.14 4.63
CA SER A 167 12.07 -10.32 4.95
C SER A 167 11.71 -11.50 4.05
N GLU A 168 12.59 -12.50 4.01
CA GLU A 168 12.33 -13.76 3.31
C GLU A 168 11.10 -14.49 3.88
N ASP A 169 10.90 -14.50 5.20
CA ASP A 169 9.73 -15.09 5.82
C ASP A 169 8.43 -14.40 5.40
N GLU A 170 8.43 -13.06 5.36
CA GLU A 170 7.30 -12.27 4.88
C GLU A 170 7.04 -12.49 3.39
N PHE A 171 8.09 -12.59 2.58
CA PHE A 171 8.00 -12.93 1.17
C PHE A 171 7.35 -14.29 0.96
N ASN A 172 7.81 -15.32 1.67
CA ASN A 172 7.28 -16.68 1.55
C ASN A 172 5.80 -16.75 2.00
N LYS A 173 5.44 -16.05 3.09
CA LYS A 173 4.05 -15.94 3.54
C LYS A 173 3.18 -15.29 2.47
N LEU A 174 3.61 -14.14 1.95
CA LEU A 174 2.87 -13.42 0.93
C LEU A 174 2.81 -14.21 -0.38
N TRP A 175 3.86 -14.96 -0.73
CA TRP A 175 3.89 -15.80 -1.93
C TRP A 175 2.87 -16.92 -1.84
N GLY A 176 2.82 -17.62 -0.72
CA GLY A 176 1.83 -18.66 -0.47
C GLY A 176 0.38 -18.14 -0.55
N LEU A 177 0.14 -16.89 -0.11
CA LEU A 177 -1.19 -16.27 -0.19
C LEU A 177 -1.62 -15.90 -1.61
N LYS A 178 -0.67 -15.57 -2.50
CA LYS A 178 -0.96 -15.05 -3.84
C LYS A 178 -0.80 -16.08 -4.95
N ASN A 179 -0.21 -17.23 -4.64
CA ASN A 179 -0.01 -18.35 -5.57
C ASN A 179 -1.06 -19.46 -5.42
N GLY A 180 -2.04 -19.28 -4.52
CA GLY A 180 -3.15 -20.20 -4.28
C GLY A 180 -4.43 -19.81 -4.98
#